data_AF-A0A7X7JSF4-F1
#
_entry.id   AF-A0A7X7JSF4-F1
#
_cell.length_a   1.000
_cell.length_b   1.000
_cell.length_c   1.000
_cell.angle_alpha   90.00
_cell.angle_beta   90.00
_cell.angle_gamma   90.00
#
_symmetry.space_group_name_H-M   'P 1'
#
loop_
_entity.id
_entity.type
_entity.pdbx_description
1 polymer ?
#
loop_
_entity_poly.entity_id
_entity_poly.type
_entity_poly.pdbx_seq_one_letter_code
_entity_poly.pdbx_strand_id
1 'polypeptide(L)'
;MRSTVVWLSITVTMFIALAGCAGQPAVQAELEKEFTLAVGQSAVVAGDDLSIKFVEVISDSRCPDDAICIWLGEVSCLIDVTHNGATQSKVLTQPGLSAPVTTDYGRFDILFDVQPYPEAGKEIKSSEYRLHLTVSRQPVLSGGILATFDVVGEQYRIFITNEETIEQVFALQRGESQANIPSGGLVAGQVAYNRPWSWHIDPEDIHMAEMTIELCDGTPSLVEADLDYWLNTVHRFCPWGAKLIDVQDYR
;
A
#
# COMPACT_ATOMS: atom_id res chain seq x y z
N MET A 1 -88.92 -7.48 27.07
CA MET A 1 -87.71 -6.64 27.11
C MET A 1 -86.64 -7.33 26.27
N ARG A 2 -86.18 -6.66 25.21
CA ARG A 2 -85.18 -7.16 24.26
C ARG A 2 -83.79 -7.05 24.89
N SER A 3 -82.98 -8.10 24.84
CA SER A 3 -81.54 -8.00 25.11
C SER A 3 -80.78 -8.75 24.01
N THR A 4 -79.88 -8.02 23.38
CA THR A 4 -79.14 -8.30 22.16
C THR A 4 -77.91 -9.17 22.43
N VAL A 5 -77.71 -10.22 21.63
CA VAL A 5 -76.48 -11.03 21.63
C VAL A 5 -75.44 -10.32 20.76
N VAL A 6 -74.32 -9.92 21.35
CA VAL A 6 -73.18 -9.32 20.63
C VAL A 6 -72.19 -10.43 20.29
N TRP A 7 -72.00 -10.69 19.00
CA TRP A 7 -71.00 -11.63 18.48
C TRP A 7 -69.67 -10.90 18.29
N LEU A 8 -68.66 -11.24 19.12
CA LEU A 8 -67.30 -10.70 19.00
C LEU A 8 -66.54 -11.51 17.95
N SER A 9 -66.41 -10.99 16.73
CA SER A 9 -65.56 -11.60 15.69
C SER A 9 -64.10 -11.14 15.91
N ILE A 10 -63.24 -12.06 16.33
CA ILE A 10 -61.79 -11.85 16.44
C ILE A 10 -61.19 -12.11 15.05
N THR A 11 -60.92 -11.05 14.30
CA THR A 11 -60.10 -11.12 13.08
C THR A 11 -58.62 -11.16 13.49
N VAL A 12 -57.99 -12.32 13.32
CA VAL A 12 -56.54 -12.50 13.50
C VAL A 12 -55.85 -12.02 12.21
N THR A 13 -55.30 -10.82 12.24
CA THR A 13 -54.49 -10.28 11.14
C THR A 13 -53.08 -10.82 11.24
N MET A 14 -52.74 -11.79 10.38
CA MET A 14 -51.41 -12.38 10.27
C MET A 14 -50.45 -11.39 9.61
N PHE A 15 -49.59 -10.75 10.41
CA PHE A 15 -48.49 -9.92 9.94
C PHE A 15 -47.38 -10.81 9.37
N ILE A 16 -47.30 -10.90 8.04
CA ILE A 16 -46.16 -11.51 7.34
C ILE A 16 -45.02 -10.51 7.35
N ALA A 17 -44.01 -10.74 8.20
CA ALA A 17 -42.77 -9.98 8.18
C ALA A 17 -41.96 -10.39 6.93
N LEU A 18 -41.89 -9.50 5.94
CA LEU A 18 -40.96 -9.61 4.82
C LEU A 18 -39.54 -9.37 5.37
N ALA A 19 -38.84 -10.44 5.70
CA ALA A 19 -37.39 -10.39 5.89
C ALA A 19 -36.75 -10.17 4.52
N GLY A 20 -36.59 -8.91 4.13
CA GLY A 20 -35.75 -8.55 2.99
C GLY A 20 -34.32 -8.98 3.30
N CYS A 21 -33.68 -9.69 2.37
CA CYS A 21 -32.25 -9.95 2.39
C CYS A 21 -31.50 -8.62 2.19
N ALA A 22 -31.40 -7.82 3.24
CA ALA A 22 -30.45 -6.73 3.31
C ALA A 22 -29.06 -7.37 3.37
N GLY A 23 -28.25 -7.16 2.34
CA GLY A 23 -26.83 -7.49 2.38
C GLY A 23 -26.19 -6.90 3.64
N GLN A 24 -25.14 -7.54 4.16
CA GLN A 24 -24.46 -7.04 5.34
C GLN A 24 -24.06 -5.57 5.14
N PRO A 25 -24.36 -4.69 6.10
CA PRO A 25 -24.00 -3.28 5.97
C PRO A 25 -22.49 -3.14 5.80
N ALA A 26 -22.08 -2.24 4.90
CA ALA A 26 -20.68 -2.00 4.63
C ALA A 26 -19.99 -1.44 5.89
N VAL A 27 -18.79 -1.95 6.18
CA VAL A 27 -17.93 -1.45 7.25
C VAL A 27 -17.59 0.00 6.96
N GLN A 28 -17.71 0.86 7.96
CA GLN A 28 -17.19 2.23 7.87
C GLN A 28 -15.72 2.19 8.30
N ALA A 29 -14.83 2.48 7.36
CA ALA A 29 -13.39 2.55 7.58
C ALA A 29 -12.90 3.99 7.53
N GLU A 30 -11.77 4.25 8.16
CA GLU A 30 -11.07 5.53 8.11
C GLU A 30 -9.66 5.29 7.57
N LEU A 31 -9.07 6.31 6.94
CA LEU A 31 -7.66 6.25 6.56
C LEU A 31 -6.77 6.01 7.78
N GLU A 32 -5.66 5.31 7.56
CA GLU A 32 -4.60 5.00 8.53
C GLU A 32 -5.05 4.17 9.74
N LYS A 33 -6.32 3.75 9.78
CA LYS A 33 -6.84 2.84 10.81
C LYS A 33 -7.07 1.46 10.22
N GLU A 34 -6.70 0.44 11.00
CA GLU A 34 -6.99 -0.93 10.63
C GLU A 34 -8.50 -1.21 10.66
N PHE A 35 -8.98 -1.95 9.67
CA PHE A 35 -10.31 -2.53 9.64
C PHE A 35 -10.25 -3.94 9.06
N THR A 36 -11.29 -4.74 9.33
CA THR A 36 -11.36 -6.15 8.92
C THR A 36 -12.58 -6.40 8.05
N LEU A 37 -12.39 -7.17 6.98
CA LEU A 37 -13.46 -7.66 6.12
C LEU A 37 -13.58 -9.18 6.20
N ALA A 38 -14.80 -9.68 6.31
CA ALA A 38 -15.12 -11.07 5.97
C ALA A 38 -15.27 -11.22 4.44
N VAL A 39 -15.14 -12.46 3.94
CA VAL A 39 -15.41 -12.77 2.52
C VAL A 39 -16.83 -12.33 2.15
N GLY A 40 -16.95 -11.59 1.05
CA GLY A 40 -18.17 -10.99 0.54
C GLY A 40 -18.51 -9.61 1.13
N GLN A 41 -17.85 -9.21 2.22
CA GLN A 41 -18.10 -7.92 2.89
C GLN A 41 -17.37 -6.78 2.18
N SER A 42 -17.93 -5.58 2.30
CA SER A 42 -17.34 -4.34 1.78
C SER A 42 -17.07 -3.35 2.92
N ALA A 43 -16.01 -2.55 2.75
CA ALA A 43 -15.77 -1.34 3.52
C ALA A 43 -15.95 -0.12 2.61
N VAL A 44 -16.41 0.99 3.21
CA VAL A 44 -16.36 2.33 2.62
C VAL A 44 -15.37 3.13 3.46
N VAL A 45 -14.33 3.66 2.83
CA VAL A 45 -13.32 4.49 3.47
C VAL A 45 -13.82 5.93 3.45
N ALA A 46 -14.07 6.50 4.62
CA ALA A 46 -14.62 7.83 4.76
C ALA A 46 -13.67 8.89 4.18
N GLY A 47 -14.24 9.84 3.42
CA GLY A 47 -13.52 11.02 2.92
C GLY A 47 -12.87 10.89 1.53
N ASP A 48 -12.93 9.72 0.88
CA ASP A 48 -12.21 9.47 -0.38
C ASP A 48 -13.04 8.81 -1.50
N ASP A 49 -14.36 8.63 -1.34
CA ASP A 49 -15.21 7.88 -2.30
C ASP A 49 -14.57 6.53 -2.70
N LEU A 50 -13.95 5.87 -1.72
CA LEU A 50 -13.22 4.62 -1.87
C LEU A 50 -13.99 3.51 -1.17
N SER A 51 -14.27 2.42 -1.87
CA SER A 51 -14.83 1.20 -1.29
C SER A 51 -14.01 -0.01 -1.68
N ILE A 52 -13.76 -0.90 -0.72
CA ILE A 52 -13.03 -2.15 -0.93
C ILE A 52 -13.95 -3.30 -0.55
N LYS A 53 -14.11 -4.27 -1.45
CA LYS A 53 -14.82 -5.51 -1.19
C LYS A 53 -13.84 -6.67 -1.19
N PHE A 54 -13.87 -7.47 -0.14
CA PHE A 54 -13.15 -8.73 -0.11
C PHE A 54 -13.99 -9.79 -0.83
N VAL A 55 -13.61 -10.18 -2.05
CA VAL A 55 -14.44 -11.04 -2.90
C VAL A 55 -14.30 -12.50 -2.49
N GLU A 56 -13.08 -13.02 -2.49
CA GLU A 56 -12.76 -14.41 -2.14
C GLU A 56 -11.26 -14.62 -1.91
N VAL A 57 -10.89 -15.75 -1.28
CA VAL A 57 -9.52 -16.28 -1.33
C VAL A 57 -9.42 -17.21 -2.53
N ILE A 58 -8.53 -16.89 -3.47
CA ILE A 58 -8.33 -17.65 -4.71
C ILE A 58 -7.56 -18.94 -4.41
N SER A 59 -6.49 -18.81 -3.62
CA SER A 59 -5.65 -19.93 -3.23
C SER A 59 -4.89 -19.60 -1.94
N ASP A 60 -4.72 -20.59 -1.07
CA ASP A 60 -3.87 -20.51 0.10
C ASP A 60 -2.96 -21.73 0.14
N SER A 61 -1.68 -21.52 -0.19
CA SER A 61 -0.65 -22.55 -0.15
C SER A 61 0.41 -22.25 0.90
N ARG A 62 0.12 -21.33 1.84
CA ARG A 62 1.06 -20.98 2.91
C ARG A 62 1.38 -22.22 3.72
N CYS A 63 2.67 -22.42 3.98
CA CYS A 63 3.13 -23.46 4.88
C CYS A 63 2.55 -23.20 6.28
N PRO A 64 1.90 -24.20 6.91
CA PRO A 64 1.45 -24.06 8.29
C PRO A 64 2.57 -23.62 9.24
N ASP A 65 2.25 -22.78 10.22
CA ASP A 65 3.24 -22.20 11.12
C ASP A 65 3.87 -23.23 12.08
N ASP A 66 3.19 -24.35 12.29
CA ASP A 66 3.62 -25.50 13.08
C ASP A 66 4.29 -26.62 12.24
N ALA A 67 4.51 -26.40 10.94
CA ALA A 67 5.11 -27.36 10.02
C ALA A 67 6.54 -26.99 9.59
N ILE A 68 7.32 -28.01 9.19
CA ILE A 68 8.64 -27.81 8.57
C ILE A 68 8.47 -27.85 7.05
N CYS A 69 8.73 -26.72 6.38
CA CYS A 69 8.59 -26.60 4.92
C CYS A 69 9.89 -26.22 4.22
N ILE A 70 10.01 -26.68 2.97
CA ILE A 70 11.06 -26.24 2.03
C ILE A 70 10.66 -24.92 1.34
N TRP A 71 9.35 -24.74 1.09
CA TRP A 71 8.78 -23.55 0.45
C TRP A 71 7.72 -22.96 1.38
N LEU A 72 7.79 -21.65 1.62
CA LEU A 72 6.87 -20.95 2.52
C LEU A 72 5.45 -20.79 1.94
N GLY A 73 5.33 -20.87 0.61
CA GLY A 73 4.07 -20.68 -0.10
C GLY A 73 3.54 -19.25 0.02
N GLU A 74 2.29 -19.05 -0.39
CA GLU A 74 1.61 -17.75 -0.36
C GLU A 74 0.09 -17.92 -0.33
N VAL A 75 -0.60 -16.84 0.03
CA VAL A 75 -2.05 -16.73 -0.13
C VAL A 75 -2.34 -15.62 -1.14
N SER A 76 -3.26 -15.92 -2.05
CA SER A 76 -3.75 -14.96 -3.03
C SER A 76 -5.25 -14.77 -2.85
N CYS A 77 -5.70 -13.53 -2.77
CA CYS A 77 -7.10 -13.19 -2.60
C CYS A 77 -7.53 -12.08 -3.57
N LEU A 78 -8.82 -12.09 -3.92
CA LEU A 78 -9.42 -11.12 -4.85
C LEU A 78 -10.13 -10.04 -4.05
N ILE A 79 -9.83 -8.78 -4.38
CA ILE A 79 -10.59 -7.63 -3.93
C ILE A 79 -11.17 -6.88 -5.12
N ASP A 80 -12.35 -6.29 -4.95
CA ASP A 80 -12.84 -5.23 -5.83
C ASP A 80 -12.62 -3.89 -5.14
N VAL A 81 -11.97 -2.96 -5.83
CA VAL A 81 -11.76 -1.60 -5.37
C VAL A 81 -12.58 -0.67 -6.23
N THR A 82 -13.47 0.11 -5.61
CA THR A 82 -14.27 1.15 -6.26
C THR A 82 -13.79 2.51 -5.81
N HIS A 83 -13.40 3.37 -6.75
CA HIS A 83 -12.96 4.74 -6.48
C HIS A 83 -13.50 5.69 -7.55
N ASN A 84 -14.14 6.79 -7.15
CA ASN A 84 -14.79 7.73 -8.06
C ASN A 84 -15.81 7.06 -9.01
N GLY A 85 -16.57 6.10 -8.48
CA GLY A 85 -17.57 5.33 -9.23
C GLY A 85 -17.04 4.27 -10.21
N ALA A 86 -15.72 4.12 -10.37
CA ALA A 86 -15.11 3.07 -11.19
C ALA A 86 -14.65 1.91 -10.32
N THR A 87 -15.07 0.69 -10.66
CA THR A 87 -14.68 -0.54 -9.96
C THR A 87 -13.63 -1.32 -10.75
N GLN A 88 -12.58 -1.77 -10.06
CA GLN A 88 -11.53 -2.62 -10.60
C GLN A 88 -11.22 -3.78 -9.64
N SER A 89 -11.05 -4.98 -10.19
CA SER A 89 -10.60 -6.13 -9.41
C SER A 89 -9.07 -6.16 -9.33
N LYS A 90 -8.54 -6.48 -8.15
CA LYS A 90 -7.10 -6.60 -7.88
C LYS A 90 -6.83 -7.88 -7.07
N VAL A 91 -5.79 -8.61 -7.45
CA VAL A 91 -5.29 -9.74 -6.68
C VAL A 91 -4.27 -9.23 -5.67
N LEU A 92 -4.47 -9.59 -4.40
CA LEU A 92 -3.52 -9.39 -3.33
C LEU A 92 -2.78 -10.71 -3.09
N THR A 93 -1.45 -10.68 -3.04
CA THR A 93 -0.62 -11.86 -2.78
C THR A 93 0.27 -11.62 -1.57
N GLN A 94 0.16 -12.49 -0.57
CA GLN A 94 0.93 -12.43 0.67
C GLN A 94 1.78 -13.70 0.83
N PRO A 95 3.11 -13.58 0.88
CA PRO A 95 4.00 -14.70 1.17
C PRO A 95 3.75 -15.34 2.54
N GLY A 96 4.05 -16.63 2.68
CA GLY A 96 3.99 -17.33 3.96
C GLY A 96 5.00 -16.79 4.97
N LEU A 97 4.63 -16.83 6.27
CA LEU A 97 5.40 -16.29 7.40
C LEU A 97 5.88 -14.84 7.20
N SER A 98 5.16 -14.02 6.42
CA SER A 98 5.47 -12.61 6.24
C SER A 98 4.74 -11.73 7.25
N ALA A 99 5.30 -10.56 7.53
CA ALA A 99 4.54 -9.44 8.07
C ALA A 99 3.41 -9.02 7.10
N PRO A 100 2.47 -8.15 7.52
CA PRO A 100 1.52 -7.54 6.61
C PRO A 100 2.20 -6.92 5.39
N VAL A 101 1.58 -7.05 4.22
CA VAL A 101 2.16 -6.68 2.92
C VAL A 101 1.47 -5.41 2.40
N THR A 102 2.22 -4.54 1.75
CA THR A 102 1.67 -3.31 1.14
C THR A 102 1.54 -3.45 -0.37
N THR A 103 0.44 -2.96 -0.93
CA THR A 103 0.26 -2.77 -2.38
C THR A 103 -0.31 -1.39 -2.68
N ASP A 104 -0.04 -0.83 -3.86
CA ASP A 104 -0.68 0.41 -4.33
C ASP A 104 -2.02 0.17 -5.03
N TYR A 105 -2.88 1.18 -4.93
CA TYR A 105 -4.03 1.38 -5.80
C TYR A 105 -4.22 2.88 -6.08
N GLY A 106 -3.82 3.33 -7.27
CA GLY A 106 -3.85 4.75 -7.62
C GLY A 106 -3.01 5.57 -6.64
N ARG A 107 -3.64 6.47 -5.88
CA ARG A 107 -3.00 7.32 -4.86
C ARG A 107 -3.04 6.72 -3.45
N PHE A 108 -3.45 5.47 -3.29
CA PHE A 108 -3.60 4.82 -2.00
C PHE A 108 -2.59 3.69 -1.84
N ASP A 109 -2.09 3.54 -0.63
CA ASP A 109 -1.39 2.36 -0.19
C ASP A 109 -2.33 1.52 0.67
N ILE A 110 -2.35 0.22 0.40
CA ILE A 110 -3.18 -0.76 1.09
C ILE A 110 -2.23 -1.75 1.74
N LEU A 111 -2.05 -1.64 3.05
CA LEU A 111 -1.41 -2.64 3.89
C LEU A 111 -2.44 -3.72 4.20
N PHE A 112 -2.11 -4.98 4.02
CA PHE A 112 -3.04 -6.09 4.22
C PHE A 112 -2.41 -7.31 4.88
N ASP A 113 -3.24 -8.05 5.60
CA ASP A 113 -2.93 -9.36 6.20
C ASP A 113 -4.13 -10.31 6.09
N VAL A 114 -3.92 -11.51 5.58
CA VAL A 114 -4.96 -12.54 5.41
C VAL A 114 -4.91 -13.53 6.57
N GLN A 115 -5.98 -13.57 7.36
CA GLN A 115 -6.12 -14.46 8.51
C GLN A 115 -7.28 -15.43 8.34
N PRO A 116 -7.31 -16.58 9.04
CA PRO A 116 -6.23 -17.10 9.88
C PRO A 116 -5.03 -17.57 9.06
N TYR A 117 -3.89 -17.76 9.74
CA TYR A 117 -2.75 -18.46 9.17
C TYR A 117 -2.99 -19.98 9.25
N PRO A 118 -2.57 -20.80 8.27
CA PRO A 118 -2.78 -22.25 8.31
C PRO A 118 -2.09 -22.94 9.50
N GLU A 119 -2.77 -23.94 10.07
CA GLU A 119 -2.23 -24.86 11.07
C GLU A 119 -2.30 -26.31 10.55
N ALA A 120 -1.34 -27.15 10.88
CA ALA A 120 -1.26 -28.51 10.34
C ALA A 120 -2.51 -29.34 10.68
N GLY A 121 -3.12 -29.92 9.64
CA GLY A 121 -4.31 -30.76 9.78
C GLY A 121 -5.61 -30.01 10.05
N LYS A 122 -5.60 -28.67 10.08
CA LYS A 122 -6.83 -27.86 10.16
C LYS A 122 -7.20 -27.32 8.79
N GLU A 123 -8.41 -27.65 8.34
CA GLU A 123 -9.00 -27.07 7.14
C GLU A 123 -9.60 -25.70 7.47
N ILE A 124 -9.22 -24.66 6.72
CA ILE A 124 -9.81 -23.32 6.82
C ILE A 124 -10.94 -23.22 5.79
N LYS A 125 -12.17 -22.97 6.25
CA LYS A 125 -13.30 -22.72 5.35
C LYS A 125 -13.22 -21.30 4.79
N SER A 126 -13.71 -21.11 3.58
CA SER A 126 -13.76 -19.80 2.92
C SER A 126 -14.38 -18.70 3.82
N SER A 127 -15.45 -19.00 4.56
CA SER A 127 -16.12 -18.05 5.46
C SER A 127 -15.32 -17.66 6.71
N GLU A 128 -14.27 -18.40 7.04
CA GLU A 128 -13.40 -18.15 8.20
C GLU A 128 -12.33 -17.09 7.89
N TYR A 129 -12.01 -16.89 6.60
CA TYR A 129 -11.03 -15.89 6.21
C TYR A 129 -11.46 -14.47 6.57
N ARG A 130 -10.48 -13.70 7.02
CA ARG A 130 -10.55 -12.29 7.35
C ARG A 130 -9.41 -11.57 6.65
N LEU A 131 -9.74 -10.48 5.98
CA LEU A 131 -8.75 -9.58 5.38
C LEU A 131 -8.63 -8.36 6.27
N HIS A 132 -7.50 -8.24 6.96
CA HIS A 132 -7.13 -7.05 7.72
C HIS A 132 -6.53 -6.04 6.75
N LEU A 133 -6.97 -4.79 6.84
CA LEU A 133 -6.60 -3.74 5.91
C LEU A 133 -6.31 -2.45 6.66
N THR A 134 -5.25 -1.77 6.27
CA THR A 134 -5.05 -0.35 6.55
C THR A 134 -4.85 0.38 5.23
N VAL A 135 -5.65 1.41 4.99
CA VAL A 135 -5.54 2.22 3.77
C VAL A 135 -4.95 3.58 4.13
N SER A 136 -3.86 3.96 3.48
CA SER A 136 -3.26 5.29 3.60
C SER A 136 -3.22 5.98 2.24
N ARG A 137 -3.08 7.31 2.25
CA ARG A 137 -2.82 8.06 1.02
C ARG A 137 -1.33 8.12 0.78
N GLN A 138 -0.94 7.87 -0.47
CA GLN A 138 0.37 8.26 -0.94
C GLN A 138 0.48 9.79 -0.83
N PRO A 139 1.65 10.32 -0.41
CA PRO A 139 1.88 11.76 -0.41
C PRO A 139 1.57 12.34 -1.79
N VAL A 140 0.76 13.39 -1.84
CA VAL A 140 0.61 14.16 -3.09
C VAL A 140 1.88 14.97 -3.23
N LEU A 141 2.66 14.64 -4.25
CA LEU A 141 3.84 15.44 -4.60
C LEU A 141 3.35 16.82 -5.06
N SER A 142 3.82 17.87 -4.40
CA SER A 142 3.52 19.26 -4.73
C SER A 142 4.64 20.18 -4.30
N GLY A 143 4.92 21.23 -5.07
CA GLY A 143 5.94 22.23 -4.72
C GLY A 143 7.37 21.77 -4.97
N GLY A 144 7.58 20.74 -5.81
CA GLY A 144 8.90 20.20 -6.09
C GLY A 144 8.96 19.46 -7.43
N ILE A 145 10.05 18.75 -7.68
CA ILE A 145 10.22 17.87 -8.85
C ILE A 145 10.45 16.43 -8.41
N LEU A 146 10.02 15.47 -9.22
CA LEU A 146 10.40 14.07 -9.06
C LEU A 146 11.47 13.71 -10.10
N ALA A 147 12.70 13.50 -9.65
CA ALA A 147 13.82 13.11 -10.48
C ALA A 147 14.06 11.60 -10.40
N THR A 148 14.17 10.93 -11.55
CA THR A 148 14.49 9.49 -11.64
C THR A 148 15.96 9.33 -12.03
N PHE A 149 16.69 8.53 -11.26
CA PHE A 149 18.08 8.19 -11.53
C PHE A 149 18.26 6.69 -11.75
N ASP A 150 19.13 6.34 -12.69
CA ASP A 150 19.65 4.98 -12.88
C ASP A 150 21.06 4.89 -12.30
N VAL A 151 21.31 3.85 -11.50
CA VAL A 151 22.61 3.51 -10.93
C VAL A 151 22.90 2.06 -11.29
N VAL A 152 23.67 1.85 -12.35
CA VAL A 152 24.09 0.50 -12.81
C VAL A 152 22.87 -0.41 -13.08
N GLY A 153 21.81 0.13 -13.69
CA GLY A 153 20.60 -0.62 -14.02
C GLY A 153 19.56 -0.72 -12.90
N GLU A 154 19.84 -0.12 -11.74
CA GLU A 154 18.88 0.02 -10.66
C GLU A 154 18.33 1.44 -10.64
N GLN A 155 17.00 1.58 -10.61
CA GLN A 155 16.36 2.89 -10.58
C GLN A 155 15.89 3.26 -9.18
N TYR A 156 16.06 4.52 -8.84
CA TYR A 156 15.45 5.14 -7.66
C TYR A 156 14.99 6.55 -8.02
N ARG A 157 14.04 7.08 -7.24
CA ARG A 157 13.43 8.39 -7.49
C ARG A 157 13.53 9.27 -6.26
N ILE A 158 13.87 10.52 -6.49
CA ILE A 158 14.00 11.56 -5.47
C ILE A 158 12.94 12.61 -5.73
N PHE A 159 12.08 12.86 -4.75
CA PHE A 159 11.26 14.06 -4.75
C PHE A 159 12.07 15.18 -4.11
N ILE A 160 12.31 16.26 -4.86
CA ILE A 160 13.19 17.37 -4.48
C ILE A 160 12.34 18.62 -4.37
N THR A 161 12.37 19.27 -3.20
CA THR A 161 11.65 20.53 -2.92
C THR A 161 12.60 21.71 -2.71
N ASN A 162 13.89 21.44 -2.47
CA ASN A 162 14.94 22.45 -2.43
C ASN A 162 15.10 23.16 -3.79
N GLU A 163 14.89 24.49 -3.83
CA GLU A 163 14.96 25.30 -5.05
C GLU A 163 16.32 25.27 -5.75
N GLU A 164 17.43 25.31 -4.99
CA GLU A 164 18.79 25.27 -5.54
C GLU A 164 19.04 23.95 -6.27
N THR A 165 18.66 22.83 -5.65
CA THR A 165 18.87 21.51 -6.23
C THR A 165 17.93 21.26 -7.41
N ILE A 166 16.72 21.81 -7.38
CA ILE A 166 15.82 21.81 -8.54
C ILE A 166 16.52 22.48 -9.73
N GLU A 167 17.13 23.64 -9.55
CA GLU A 167 17.89 24.33 -10.60
C GLU A 167 19.10 23.50 -11.08
N GLN A 168 19.84 22.86 -10.17
CA GLN A 168 20.98 22.00 -10.51
C GLN A 168 20.56 20.80 -11.35
N VAL A 169 19.43 20.14 -11.02
CA VAL A 169 18.89 19.00 -11.78
C VAL A 169 18.47 19.45 -13.18
N PHE A 170 17.80 20.60 -13.31
CA PHE A 170 17.43 21.12 -14.63
C PHE A 170 18.66 21.57 -15.44
N ALA A 171 19.69 22.12 -14.82
CA ALA A 171 20.95 22.44 -15.49
C ALA A 171 21.64 21.17 -16.00
N LEU A 172 21.67 20.10 -15.21
CA LEU A 172 22.17 18.79 -15.64
C LEU A 172 21.34 18.25 -16.81
N GLN A 173 20.01 18.31 -16.74
CA GLN A 173 19.11 17.85 -17.80
C GLN A 173 19.34 18.59 -19.13
N ARG A 174 19.65 19.89 -19.07
CA ARG A 174 19.99 20.71 -20.26
C ARG A 174 21.44 20.53 -20.74
N GLY A 175 22.27 19.78 -20.01
CA GLY A 175 23.69 19.60 -20.32
C GLY A 175 24.56 20.83 -19.97
N GLU A 176 24.05 21.74 -19.15
CA GLU A 176 24.74 22.95 -18.68
C GLU A 176 25.61 22.69 -17.45
N SER A 177 25.37 21.58 -16.74
CA SER A 177 26.13 21.13 -15.57
C SER A 177 26.72 19.74 -15.79
N GLN A 178 27.89 19.48 -15.19
CA GLN A 178 28.49 18.14 -15.12
C GLN A 178 28.25 17.45 -13.77
N ALA A 179 27.60 18.14 -12.82
CA ALA A 179 27.28 17.59 -11.50
C ALA A 179 26.17 16.53 -11.60
N ASN A 180 26.55 15.28 -11.85
CA ASN A 180 25.63 14.16 -12.09
C ASN A 180 25.40 13.27 -10.87
N ILE A 181 26.07 13.55 -9.74
CA ILE A 181 25.98 12.75 -8.51
C ILE A 181 24.95 13.39 -7.58
N PRO A 182 23.72 12.86 -7.45
CA PRO A 182 22.80 13.26 -6.41
C PRO A 182 23.32 12.81 -5.05
N SER A 183 23.61 13.74 -4.15
CA SER A 183 24.18 13.49 -2.81
C SER A 183 23.20 13.97 -1.75
N GLY A 184 22.51 13.04 -1.09
CA GLY A 184 21.43 13.41 -0.16
C GLY A 184 21.26 12.50 1.05
N GLY A 185 20.69 13.06 2.10
CA GLY A 185 20.43 12.37 3.37
C GLY A 185 19.46 11.22 3.21
N LEU A 186 19.77 10.08 3.83
CA LEU A 186 18.91 8.90 3.82
C LEU A 186 17.84 9.00 4.91
N VAL A 187 16.60 8.72 4.54
CA VAL A 187 15.45 8.66 5.44
C VAL A 187 14.84 7.26 5.39
N ALA A 188 14.56 6.71 6.57
CA ALA A 188 13.89 5.43 6.71
C ALA A 188 12.43 5.50 6.27
N GLY A 189 11.93 4.45 5.65
CA GLY A 189 10.53 4.31 5.26
C GLY A 189 10.35 4.33 3.74
N GLN A 190 9.54 3.40 3.27
CA GLN A 190 9.14 3.34 1.87
C GLN A 190 8.18 4.48 1.55
N VAL A 191 8.42 5.13 0.41
CA VAL A 191 7.51 6.11 -0.20
C VAL A 191 7.10 5.63 -1.58
N ALA A 192 5.86 5.95 -1.97
CA ALA A 192 5.27 5.46 -3.21
C ALA A 192 6.13 5.69 -4.45
N TYR A 193 6.73 6.88 -4.57
CA TYR A 193 7.52 7.26 -5.74
C TYR A 193 8.87 6.54 -5.82
N ASN A 194 9.42 6.06 -4.69
CA ASN A 194 10.73 5.42 -4.62
C ASN A 194 10.66 3.89 -4.44
N ARG A 195 9.52 3.25 -4.72
CA ARG A 195 9.41 1.79 -4.70
C ARG A 195 10.38 1.14 -5.69
N PRO A 196 10.96 -0.04 -5.36
CA PRO A 196 10.62 -0.90 -4.22
C PRO A 196 11.38 -0.60 -2.91
N TRP A 197 12.22 0.43 -2.88
CA TRP A 197 13.15 0.68 -1.77
C TRP A 197 12.41 1.03 -0.47
N SER A 198 12.91 0.51 0.65
CA SER A 198 12.33 0.75 1.98
C SER A 198 12.86 2.04 2.64
N TRP A 199 13.49 2.89 1.85
CA TRP A 199 14.09 4.17 2.21
C TRP A 199 13.87 5.20 1.10
N HIS A 200 14.16 6.46 1.38
CA HIS A 200 14.16 7.55 0.41
C HIS A 200 15.21 8.60 0.76
N ILE A 201 15.47 9.51 -0.19
CA ILE A 201 16.29 10.69 0.05
C ILE A 201 15.42 11.80 0.63
N ASP A 202 15.96 12.52 1.62
CA ASP A 202 15.32 13.72 2.19
C ASP A 202 15.06 14.76 1.07
N PRO A 203 13.82 15.25 0.90
CA PRO A 203 13.48 16.20 -0.16
C PRO A 203 14.20 17.56 -0.09
N GLU A 204 14.71 17.93 1.08
CA GLU A 204 15.41 19.19 1.34
C GLU A 204 16.93 19.00 1.51
N ASP A 205 17.40 17.90 2.12
CA ASP A 205 18.84 17.56 2.25
C ASP A 205 19.35 16.78 1.03
N ILE A 206 19.49 17.47 -0.10
CA ILE A 206 20.00 16.91 -1.35
C ILE A 206 20.68 18.02 -2.16
N HIS A 207 21.80 17.69 -2.82
CA HIS A 207 22.46 18.56 -3.79
C HIS A 207 23.11 17.71 -4.90
N MET A 208 23.41 18.33 -6.05
CA MET A 208 24.15 17.70 -7.14
C MET A 208 25.65 17.99 -7.00
N ALA A 209 26.46 16.95 -7.14
CA ALA A 209 27.92 17.04 -7.05
C ALA A 209 28.61 16.46 -8.29
N GLU A 210 29.83 16.92 -8.56
CA GLU A 210 30.73 16.32 -9.56
C GLU A 210 31.66 15.26 -8.95
N MET A 211 31.95 15.39 -7.66
CA MET A 211 32.75 14.44 -6.88
C MET A 211 32.27 14.44 -5.42
N THR A 212 32.31 13.28 -4.77
CA THR A 212 32.01 13.12 -3.35
C THR A 212 33.05 12.20 -2.70
N ILE A 213 32.90 11.89 -1.41
CA ILE A 213 33.75 10.88 -0.75
C ILE A 213 33.14 9.50 -1.02
N GLU A 214 33.99 8.51 -1.30
CA GLU A 214 33.58 7.13 -1.65
C GLU A 214 32.67 6.44 -0.61
N LEU A 215 32.63 6.95 0.62
CA LEU A 215 31.86 6.35 1.72
C LEU A 215 30.35 6.25 1.44
N CYS A 216 29.78 7.16 0.65
CA CYS A 216 28.36 7.15 0.30
C CYS A 216 28.08 6.63 -1.12
N ASP A 217 29.08 6.12 -1.83
CA ASP A 217 28.90 5.51 -3.15
C ASP A 217 28.39 4.06 -3.04
N GLY A 218 27.54 3.66 -3.99
CA GLY A 218 26.90 2.36 -4.00
C GLY A 218 25.73 2.29 -4.96
N THR A 219 25.01 1.18 -4.94
CA THR A 219 23.74 1.00 -5.67
C THR A 219 22.56 1.01 -4.71
N PRO A 220 21.33 1.32 -5.16
CA PRO A 220 20.15 1.24 -4.31
C PRO A 220 19.96 -0.10 -3.57
N SER A 221 20.27 -1.23 -4.21
CA SER A 221 20.18 -2.57 -3.61
C SER A 221 21.22 -2.81 -2.53
N LEU A 222 22.38 -2.14 -2.62
CA LEU A 222 23.40 -2.18 -1.59
C LEU A 222 22.97 -1.38 -0.35
N VAL A 223 22.24 -0.27 -0.52
CA VAL A 223 21.59 0.44 0.59
C VAL A 223 20.52 -0.44 1.24
N GLU A 224 19.66 -1.06 0.43
CA GLU A 224 18.58 -1.93 0.91
C GLU A 224 19.10 -3.17 1.66
N ALA A 225 20.22 -3.75 1.21
CA ALA A 225 20.79 -4.96 1.79
C ALA A 225 21.35 -4.76 3.22
N ASP A 226 21.76 -3.55 3.58
CA ASP A 226 22.28 -3.21 4.91
C ASP A 226 21.75 -1.84 5.38
N LEU A 227 20.42 -1.70 5.34
CA LEU A 227 19.76 -0.41 5.55
C LEU A 227 20.10 0.22 6.90
N ASP A 228 20.28 -0.57 7.96
CA ASP A 228 20.62 -0.07 9.29
C ASP A 228 22.01 0.60 9.31
N TYR A 229 23.01 -0.02 8.66
CA TYR A 229 24.34 0.58 8.52
C TYR A 229 24.28 1.89 7.72
N TRP A 230 23.54 1.90 6.61
CA TRP A 230 23.41 3.08 5.76
C TRP A 230 22.70 4.23 6.46
N LEU A 231 21.62 3.94 7.19
CA LEU A 231 20.88 4.96 7.94
C LEU A 231 21.65 5.50 9.14
N ASN A 232 22.37 4.65 9.88
CA ASN A 232 22.95 5.02 11.18
C ASN A 232 24.46 5.31 11.15
N THR A 233 25.17 4.92 10.09
CA THR A 233 26.63 5.12 9.96
C THR A 233 26.97 6.01 8.77
N VAL A 234 26.47 5.67 7.57
CA VAL A 234 26.78 6.44 6.35
C VAL A 234 25.96 7.72 6.27
N HIS A 235 24.69 7.67 6.70
CA HIS A 235 23.67 8.74 6.71
C HIS A 235 23.30 9.34 5.35
N ARG A 236 24.04 9.04 4.28
CA ARG A 236 23.95 9.72 3.00
C ARG A 236 24.18 8.74 1.86
N PHE A 237 23.52 8.97 0.73
CA PHE A 237 23.73 8.21 -0.49
C PHE A 237 24.14 9.17 -1.61
N CYS A 238 25.24 8.83 -2.29
CA CYS A 238 25.88 9.65 -3.32
C CYS A 238 26.42 8.80 -4.49
N PRO A 239 25.56 8.09 -5.23
CA PRO A 239 25.98 7.13 -6.26
C PRO A 239 26.76 7.81 -7.40
N TRP A 240 28.06 7.51 -7.52
CA TRP A 240 28.94 8.05 -8.57
C TRP A 240 28.51 7.60 -9.97
N GLY A 241 27.92 6.40 -10.05
CA GLY A 241 27.38 5.83 -11.28
C GLY A 241 26.03 6.40 -11.72
N ALA A 242 25.48 7.40 -11.02
CA ALA A 242 24.15 7.93 -11.28
C ALA A 242 24.03 8.61 -12.65
N LYS A 243 22.90 8.34 -13.29
CA LYS A 243 22.45 8.97 -14.53
C LYS A 243 21.04 9.48 -14.35
N LEU A 244 20.82 10.76 -14.66
CA LEU A 244 19.47 11.33 -14.69
C LEU A 244 18.70 10.76 -15.89
N ILE A 245 17.53 10.19 -15.64
CA ILE A 245 16.68 9.52 -16.64
C ILE A 245 15.44 10.35 -16.97
N ASP A 246 14.77 10.87 -15.95
CA ASP A 246 13.49 11.59 -16.09
C ASP A 246 13.34 12.66 -15.01
N VAL A 247 12.61 13.72 -15.33
CA VAL A 247 12.25 14.79 -14.40
C VAL A 247 10.79 15.16 -14.62
N GLN A 248 9.98 15.04 -13.58
CA GLN A 248 8.58 15.44 -13.57
C GLN A 248 8.39 16.65 -12.65
N ASP A 249 7.76 17.71 -13.14
CA ASP A 249 7.56 18.96 -12.41
C ASP A 249 6.19 18.99 -11.72
N TYR A 250 6.19 19.17 -10.39
CA TYR A 250 5.01 19.22 -9.52
C TYR A 250 4.86 20.58 -8.81
N ARG A 251 5.53 21.63 -9.29
CA ARG A 251 5.43 23.00 -8.74
C ARG A 251 4.19 23.76 -9.23
#